data_AF-A0A2P2IEB6-F1
#
_entry.id   AF-A0A2P2IEB6-F1
#
_cell.length_a   1.000
_cell.length_b   1.000
_cell.length_c   1.000
_cell.angle_alpha   90.00
_cell.angle_beta   90.00
_cell.angle_gamma   90.00
#
_symmetry.space_group_name_H-M   'P 1'
#
loop_
_entity.id
_entity.type
_entity.pdbx_description
1 polymer ?
#
loop_
_entity_poly.entity_id
_entity_poly.type
_entity_poly.pdbx_seq_one_letter_code
_entity_poly.pdbx_strand_id
1 'polypeptide(L)'
;KKNMNFTFVNRIDKATSGMIIGAKTLPVVRELSEEIRERRIDKKYYILVDGKPKQNKFTIKSYLKKTDTKVVELNGWEEGAKESISYFKTIKNGKERTLLEGLLGTGRTHQLRVQLANEKIPIV
;
A
#
# COMPACT_ATOMS: atom_id res chain seq x y z
N LYS A 1 15.88 30.63 -9.82
CA LYS A 1 14.79 29.95 -9.06
C LYS A 1 15.42 29.33 -7.82
N LYS A 2 15.02 29.75 -6.61
CA LYS A 2 15.56 29.21 -5.35
C LYS A 2 15.18 27.73 -5.28
N ASN A 3 16.18 26.83 -5.24
CA ASN A 3 15.93 25.40 -5.01
C ASN A 3 15.28 25.27 -3.63
N MET A 4 13.97 25.09 -3.63
CA MET A 4 13.21 24.90 -2.40
C MET A 4 13.43 23.45 -1.99
N ASN A 5 14.46 23.21 -1.17
CA ASN A 5 14.79 21.88 -0.69
C ASN A 5 13.64 21.39 0.20
N PHE A 6 12.87 20.42 -0.27
CA PHE A 6 11.93 19.64 0.52
C PHE A 6 12.36 18.18 0.50
N THR A 7 12.05 17.45 1.57
CA THR A 7 12.32 16.02 1.69
C THR A 7 11.00 15.28 1.78
N PHE A 8 10.83 14.26 0.94
CA PHE A 8 9.65 13.39 0.98
C PHE A 8 9.73 12.41 2.15
N VAL A 9 8.61 12.21 2.84
CA VAL A 9 8.52 11.31 4.00
C VAL A 9 7.76 10.02 3.69
N ASN A 10 7.08 9.97 2.54
CA ASN A 10 6.51 8.75 1.97
C ASN A 10 6.86 8.62 0.49
N ARG A 11 6.58 7.43 -0.05
CA ARG A 11 6.72 7.11 -1.47
C ARG A 11 5.45 6.45 -1.97
N ILE A 12 5.20 6.60 -3.26
CA ILE A 12 4.21 5.83 -4.03
C ILE A 12 4.92 5.16 -5.20
N ASP A 13 4.34 4.09 -5.73
CA ASP A 13 4.91 3.40 -6.89
C ASP A 13 4.80 4.27 -8.15
N LYS A 14 5.71 4.08 -9.11
CA LYS A 14 5.78 4.91 -10.33
C LYS A 14 4.47 4.95 -11.11
N ALA A 15 3.74 3.83 -11.15
CA ALA A 15 2.46 3.69 -11.83
C ALA A 15 1.26 3.92 -10.90
N THR A 16 1.46 4.56 -9.75
CA THR A 16 0.42 4.88 -8.77
C THR A 16 0.32 6.39 -8.64
N SER A 17 -0.88 6.94 -8.86
CA SER A 17 -1.19 8.34 -8.54
C SER A 17 -1.60 8.48 -7.07
N GLY A 18 -1.44 9.67 -6.50
CA GLY A 18 -2.03 9.99 -5.20
C GLY A 18 -1.22 10.97 -4.39
N MET A 19 -1.41 10.90 -3.08
CA MET A 19 -0.84 11.85 -2.13
C MET A 19 0.62 11.51 -1.78
N ILE A 20 1.48 12.52 -1.92
CA ILE A 20 2.86 12.51 -1.44
C ILE A 20 3.02 13.64 -0.43
N ILE A 21 3.65 13.31 0.70
CA ILE A 21 3.92 14.20 1.81
C ILE A 21 5.41 14.56 1.75
N GLY A 22 5.69 15.85 1.78
CA GLY A 22 7.05 16.38 1.85
C GLY A 22 7.11 17.57 2.81
N ALA A 23 8.27 17.73 3.46
CA ALA A 23 8.50 18.79 4.43
C ALA A 23 9.73 19.61 4.05
N LYS A 24 9.70 20.92 4.35
CA LYS A 24 10.77 21.88 4.01
C LYS A 24 11.87 21.96 5.06
N THR A 25 11.63 21.47 6.28
CA THR A 25 12.57 21.56 7.40
C THR A 25 12.81 20.18 8.00
N LEU A 26 14.05 19.92 8.42
CA LEU A 26 14.45 18.64 8.99
C LEU A 26 13.66 18.24 10.25
N PRO A 27 13.29 19.15 11.17
CA PRO A 27 12.44 18.79 12.30
C PRO A 27 11.10 18.18 11.88
N VAL A 28 10.42 18.79 10.91
CA VAL A 28 9.11 18.32 10.42
C VAL A 28 9.26 17.01 9.64
N VAL A 29 10.36 16.82 8.90
CA VAL A 29 10.67 15.53 8.25
C VAL A 29 10.76 14.41 9.29
N ARG A 30 11.44 14.66 10.41
CA ARG A 30 11.62 13.67 11.49
C ARG A 30 10.30 13.35 12.16
N GLU A 31 9.53 14.37 12.55
CA GLU A 31 8.22 14.21 13.16
C GLU A 31 7.27 13.39 12.28
N LEU A 32 7.09 13.78 11.01
CA LEU A 32 6.23 13.02 10.08
C LEU A 32 6.72 11.59 9.84
N SER A 33 8.04 11.37 9.86
CA SER A 33 8.60 10.01 9.72
C SER A 33 8.29 9.13 10.93
N GLU A 34 8.31 9.69 12.14
CA GLU A 34 7.90 8.99 13.36
C GLU A 34 6.39 8.72 13.37
N GLU A 35 5.55 9.69 13.00
CA GLU A 35 4.10 9.50 12.84
C GLU A 35 3.76 8.33 11.88
N ILE A 36 4.49 8.25 10.76
CA ILE A 36 4.36 7.13 9.80
C ILE A 36 4.85 5.81 10.42
N ARG A 37 5.96 5.82 11.17
CA ARG A 37 6.53 4.64 11.80
C ARG A 37 5.61 4.08 12.88
N GLU A 38 5.02 4.95 13.68
CA GLU A 38 4.09 4.66 14.77
C GLU A 38 2.66 4.41 14.26
N ARG A 39 2.45 4.43 12.93
CA ARG A 39 1.16 4.15 12.26
C ARG A 39 0.04 5.09 12.69
N ARG A 40 0.37 6.32 13.05
CA ARG A 40 -0.62 7.38 13.37
C ARG A 40 -1.19 8.05 12.12
N ILE A 41 -0.61 7.77 10.95
CA ILE A 41 -1.10 8.24 9.64
C ILE A 41 -1.75 7.09 8.87
N ASP A 42 -3.05 7.22 8.65
CA ASP A 42 -3.82 6.33 7.78
C ASP A 42 -3.53 6.61 6.30
N LYS A 43 -3.18 5.57 5.55
CA LYS A 43 -2.96 5.64 4.10
C LYS A 43 -4.04 4.87 3.37
N LYS A 44 -4.98 5.61 2.77
CA LYS A 44 -6.11 5.06 2.01
C LYS A 44 -5.90 5.24 0.51
N TYR A 45 -6.26 4.22 -0.25
CA TYR A 45 -6.14 4.18 -1.70
C TYR A 45 -7.46 3.73 -2.31
N TYR A 46 -7.85 4.35 -3.42
CA TYR A 46 -8.89 3.81 -4.29
C TYR A 46 -8.25 2.91 -5.34
N ILE A 47 -8.80 1.72 -5.51
CA ILE A 47 -8.18 0.65 -6.28
C ILE A 47 -9.26 0.03 -7.16
N LEU A 48 -9.07 0.09 -8.48
CA LEU A 48 -9.90 -0.66 -9.41
C LEU A 48 -9.28 -2.04 -9.61
N VAL A 49 -10.05 -3.09 -9.33
CA VAL A 49 -9.61 -4.48 -9.53
C VAL A 49 -10.48 -5.17 -10.58
N ASP A 50 -9.89 -6.14 -11.27
CA ASP A 50 -10.64 -7.10 -12.06
C ASP A 50 -11.29 -8.13 -11.14
N GLY A 51 -12.54 -8.50 -11.44
CA GLY A 51 -13.34 -9.42 -10.65
C GLY A 51 -14.09 -8.77 -9.49
N LYS A 52 -14.65 -9.64 -8.64
CA LYS A 52 -15.47 -9.28 -7.48
C LYS A 52 -14.92 -9.96 -6.22
N PRO A 53 -14.64 -9.20 -5.15
CA PRO A 53 -14.28 -9.82 -3.87
C PRO A 53 -15.44 -10.66 -3.35
N LYS A 54 -15.11 -11.74 -2.63
CA LYS A 54 -16.12 -12.62 -2.01
C LYS A 54 -16.92 -11.92 -0.90
N GLN A 55 -16.33 -10.91 -0.26
CA GLN A 55 -16.91 -10.17 0.85
C GLN A 55 -16.78 -8.66 0.63
N ASN A 56 -17.76 -7.88 1.09
CA ASN A 56 -17.73 -6.41 0.98
C ASN A 56 -16.64 -5.76 1.83
N LYS A 57 -16.17 -6.43 2.88
CA LYS A 57 -15.03 -6.02 3.69
C LYS A 57 -14.16 -7.25 3.93
N PHE A 58 -12.86 -7.13 3.73
CA PHE A 58 -11.94 -8.23 3.94
C PHE A 58 -10.56 -7.69 4.33
N THR A 59 -9.77 -8.54 4.97
CA THR A 59 -8.41 -8.23 5.39
C THR A 59 -7.49 -9.29 4.80
N ILE A 60 -6.38 -8.86 4.21
CA ILE A 60 -5.33 -9.77 3.76
C ILE A 60 -4.17 -9.62 4.74
N LYS A 61 -3.80 -10.73 5.39
CA LYS A 61 -2.62 -10.86 6.25
C LYS A 61 -1.70 -11.90 5.64
N SER A 62 -0.47 -11.49 5.34
CA SER A 62 0.50 -12.36 4.69
C SER A 62 1.91 -11.83 4.88
N TYR A 63 2.91 -12.61 4.47
CA TYR A 63 4.31 -12.18 4.52
C TYR A 63 4.77 -11.80 3.11
N LEU A 64 5.41 -10.64 2.97
CA LEU A 64 6.02 -10.22 1.71
C LEU A 64 7.53 -10.31 1.80
N LYS A 65 8.13 -10.98 0.82
CA LYS A 65 9.58 -11.12 0.67
C LYS A 65 10.02 -10.42 -0.61
N LYS A 66 11.01 -9.54 -0.49
CA LYS A 66 11.63 -8.90 -1.65
C LYS A 66 12.75 -9.80 -2.14
N THR A 67 12.69 -10.21 -3.39
CA THR A 67 13.78 -10.85 -4.12
C THR A 67 14.53 -9.83 -4.97
N ASP A 68 15.58 -10.24 -5.68
CA ASP A 68 16.34 -9.34 -6.55
C ASP A 68 15.49 -8.73 -7.67
N THR A 69 14.46 -9.47 -8.13
CA THR A 69 13.66 -9.11 -9.30
C THR A 69 12.22 -8.72 -8.97
N LYS A 70 11.65 -9.18 -7.86
CA LYS A 70 10.23 -8.99 -7.55
C LYS A 70 9.91 -9.00 -6.05
N VAL A 71 8.66 -8.69 -5.72
CA VAL A 71 8.09 -8.92 -4.39
C VAL A 71 7.15 -10.12 -4.51
N VAL A 72 7.31 -11.10 -3.63
CA VAL A 72 6.46 -12.28 -3.57
C VAL A 72 5.70 -12.31 -2.25
N GLU A 73 4.51 -12.91 -2.27
CA GLU A 73 3.71 -13.18 -1.08
C GLU A 73 3.89 -14.62 -0.65
N LEU A 74 3.96 -14.81 0.66
CA LEU A 74 4.19 -16.06 1.33
C LEU A 74 3.09 -16.28 2.36
N ASN A 75 2.63 -17.52 2.48
CA ASN A 75 1.61 -17.93 3.45
C ASN A 75 2.17 -18.11 4.87
N GLY A 76 3.50 -18.11 5.01
CA GLY A 76 4.19 -18.26 6.29
C GLY A 76 5.43 -17.38 6.33
N TRP A 77 6.02 -17.27 7.53
CA TRP A 77 7.26 -16.54 7.69
C TRP A 77 8.43 -17.32 7.07
N GLU A 78 9.30 -16.59 6.38
CA GLU A 78 10.59 -17.05 5.91
C GLU A 78 11.64 -15.98 6.20
N GLU A 79 12.92 -16.36 6.18
CA GLU A 79 14.02 -15.40 6.28
C GLU A 79 13.89 -14.30 5.19
N GLY A 80 14.03 -13.05 5.63
CA GLY A 80 13.87 -11.85 4.81
C GLY A 80 12.41 -11.45 4.50
N ALA A 81 11.42 -12.25 4.89
CA ALA A 81 10.02 -11.90 4.74
C ALA A 81 9.57 -10.94 5.84
N LYS A 82 8.64 -10.03 5.49
CA LYS A 82 8.07 -9.06 6.42
C LYS A 82 6.57 -9.22 6.46
N GLU A 83 6.01 -9.24 7.67
CA GLU A 83 4.57 -9.23 7.85
C GLU A 83 3.95 -8.02 7.17
N SER A 84 2.81 -8.28 6.51
CA SER A 84 2.01 -7.30 5.81
C SER A 84 0.53 -7.48 6.10
N ILE A 85 -0.15 -6.36 6.32
CA ILE A 85 -1.59 -6.33 6.57
C ILE A 85 -2.23 -5.18 5.80
N SER A 86 -3.30 -5.51 5.08
CA SER A 86 -4.11 -4.57 4.30
C SER A 86 -5.59 -4.83 4.55
N TYR A 87 -6.34 -3.75 4.67
CA TYR A 87 -7.79 -3.80 4.86
C TYR A 87 -8.48 -3.26 3.63
N PHE A 88 -9.51 -3.95 3.17
CA PHE A 88 -10.24 -3.57 1.97
C PHE A 88 -11.73 -3.45 2.26
N LYS A 89 -12.36 -2.48 1.60
CA LYS A 89 -13.80 -2.30 1.57
C LYS A 89 -14.25 -2.07 0.13
N THR A 90 -15.25 -2.81 -0.31
CA THR A 90 -15.92 -2.56 -1.58
C THR A 90 -16.65 -1.22 -1.52
N ILE A 91 -16.32 -0.34 -2.46
CA ILE A 91 -17.00 0.95 -2.65
C ILE A 91 -18.09 0.81 -3.70
N LYS A 92 -17.79 0.15 -4.83
CA LYS A 92 -18.75 -0.04 -5.91
C LYS A 92 -18.42 -1.29 -6.72
N ASN A 93 -19.44 -2.13 -6.93
CA ASN A 93 -19.36 -3.27 -7.84
C ASN A 93 -19.79 -2.85 -9.25
N GLY A 94 -19.00 -3.21 -10.25
CA GLY A 94 -19.36 -3.20 -11.66
C GLY A 94 -19.74 -4.59 -12.18
N LYS A 95 -19.78 -4.75 -13.50
CA LYS A 95 -20.00 -6.07 -14.13
C LYS A 95 -18.78 -6.98 -13.94
N GLU A 96 -17.62 -6.52 -14.40
CA GLU A 96 -16.37 -7.29 -14.40
C GLU A 96 -15.30 -6.72 -13.47
N ARG A 97 -15.52 -5.52 -12.93
CA ARG A 97 -14.55 -4.79 -12.11
C ARG A 97 -15.18 -4.27 -10.84
N THR A 98 -14.35 -4.10 -9.82
CA THR A 98 -14.78 -3.59 -8.52
C THR A 98 -13.88 -2.44 -8.08
N LEU A 99 -14.49 -1.35 -7.62
CA LEU A 99 -13.78 -0.26 -6.95
C LEU A 99 -13.69 -0.58 -5.46
N LEU A 100 -12.46 -0.66 -4.96
CA LEU A 100 -12.13 -0.88 -3.56
C LEU A 100 -11.54 0.39 -2.95
N GLU A 101 -11.79 0.56 -1.65
CA GLU A 101 -10.94 1.36 -0.77
C GLU A 101 -10.00 0.39 -0.05
N GLY A 102 -8.70 0.63 -0.15
CA GLY A 102 -7.64 -0.11 0.54
C GLY A 102 -6.95 0.76 1.58
N LEU A 103 -6.89 0.30 2.82
CA LEU A 103 -6.15 0.91 3.92
C LEU A 103 -4.92 0.05 4.23
N LEU A 104 -3.75 0.68 4.27
CA LEU A 104 -2.49 0.03 4.63
C LEU A 104 -2.34 -0.03 6.16
N GLY A 105 -2.34 -1.23 6.74
CA GLY A 105 -1.87 -1.44 8.12
C GLY A 105 -0.34 -1.52 8.22
N THR A 106 0.32 -1.88 7.12
CA THR A 106 1.78 -1.85 6.94
C THR A 106 2.14 -1.24 5.59
N GLY A 107 3.35 -0.68 5.45
CA GLY A 107 3.82 -0.10 4.18
C GLY A 107 4.95 -0.91 3.52
N ARG A 108 4.65 -2.09 2.97
CA ARG A 108 5.63 -2.89 2.21
C ARG A 108 5.60 -2.54 0.71
N THR A 109 6.72 -2.75 0.03
CA THR A 109 6.85 -2.50 -1.41
C THR A 109 5.81 -3.30 -2.19
N HIS A 110 5.05 -2.64 -3.07
CA HIS A 110 4.02 -3.25 -3.94
C HIS A 110 2.93 -4.04 -3.17
N GLN A 111 2.74 -3.78 -1.88
CA GLN A 111 1.90 -4.62 -0.99
C GLN A 111 0.51 -4.91 -1.54
N LEU A 112 -0.27 -3.87 -1.84
CA LEU A 112 -1.64 -4.00 -2.34
C LEU A 112 -1.70 -4.74 -3.68
N ARG A 113 -0.74 -4.48 -4.58
CA ARG A 113 -0.66 -5.10 -5.91
C ARG A 113 -0.46 -6.61 -5.80
N VAL A 114 0.53 -7.04 -5.02
CA VAL A 114 0.85 -8.47 -4.86
C VAL A 114 -0.30 -9.21 -4.18
N GLN A 115 -0.81 -8.65 -3.08
CA GLN A 115 -1.91 -9.26 -2.32
C GLN A 115 -3.18 -9.43 -3.14
N LEU A 116 -3.62 -8.39 -3.86
CA LEU A 116 -4.83 -8.46 -4.68
C LEU A 116 -4.67 -9.40 -5.88
N ALA A 117 -3.47 -9.47 -6.46
CA ALA A 117 -3.18 -10.43 -7.53
C ALA A 117 -3.29 -11.88 -7.04
N ASN A 118 -2.79 -12.20 -5.85
CA ASN A 118 -2.88 -13.55 -5.28
C ASN A 118 -4.29 -13.94 -4.83
N GLU A 119 -5.11 -12.96 -4.45
CA GLU A 119 -6.56 -13.14 -4.27
C GLU A 119 -7.33 -13.31 -5.59
N LYS A 120 -6.64 -13.36 -6.74
CA LYS A 120 -7.22 -13.50 -8.08
C LYS A 120 -8.14 -12.34 -8.48
N ILE A 121 -7.90 -11.17 -7.89
CA ILE A 121 -8.59 -9.91 -8.22
C ILE A 121 -7.54 -8.81 -8.45
N PRO A 122 -6.67 -8.94 -9.47
CA PRO A 122 -5.54 -8.04 -9.67
C PRO A 122 -6.01 -6.60 -9.92
N ILE A 123 -5.14 -5.65 -9.58
CA ILE A 123 -5.34 -4.23 -9.95
C ILE A 123 -5.25 -4.11 -11.47
N VAL A 124 -6.20 -3.36 -12.06
CA VAL A 124 -6.26 -3.05 -13.50
C VAL A 124 -5.04 -2.27 -13.97
#